data_AF-A0A9X6XXP9-F1
#
_entry.id   AF-A0A9X6XXP9-F1
#
_cell.length_a   1.000
_cell.length_b   1.000
_cell.length_c   1.000
_cell.angle_alpha   90.00
_cell.angle_beta   90.00
_cell.angle_gamma   90.00
#
_symmetry.space_group_name_H-M   'P 1'
#
loop_
_entity.id
_entity.type
_entity.pdbx_description
1 polymer ?
#
loop_
_entity_poly.entity_id
_entity_poly.type
_entity_poly.pdbx_seq_one_letter_code
_entity_poly.pdbx_strand_id
1 'polypeptide(L)'
;MTDKKTFEVGDIMVQEYPRLGDYDAISFSKGEEMILVLGVSGTAQVSADCGLKGLDIQQWLLEKGSSFVNEISETKKLMITSNDVLNGELNTHWSQLKEME
;
A
#
# COMPACT_ATOMS: atom_id res chain seq x y z
N MET A 1 2.75 -14.49 19.20
CA MET A 1 2.22 -13.12 19.07
C MET A 1 3.11 -12.44 18.05
N THR A 2 2.63 -12.21 16.84
CA THR A 2 3.43 -11.54 15.81
C THR A 2 3.32 -10.04 16.09
N ASP A 3 4.42 -9.42 16.49
CA ASP A 3 4.50 -7.96 16.66
C ASP A 3 4.13 -7.30 15.34
N LYS A 4 2.95 -6.67 15.27
CA LYS A 4 2.54 -5.88 14.11
C LYS A 4 3.48 -4.68 14.02
N LYS A 5 4.25 -4.58 12.95
CA LYS A 5 5.06 -3.39 12.69
C LYS A 5 4.12 -2.18 12.58
N THR A 6 4.34 -1.21 13.46
CA THR A 6 3.64 0.07 13.47
C THR A 6 4.66 1.15 13.17
N PHE A 7 4.36 2.02 12.23
CA PHE A 7 5.20 3.16 11.84
C PHE A 7 4.40 4.46 12.02
N GLU A 8 5.08 5.55 12.36
CA GLU A 8 4.48 6.88 12.43
C GLU A 8 5.09 7.76 11.34
N VAL A 9 4.23 8.38 10.52
CA VAL A 9 4.60 9.35 9.49
C VAL A 9 3.83 10.64 9.78
N GLY A 10 4.43 11.53 10.58
CA GLY A 10 3.73 12.71 11.08
C GLY A 10 2.56 12.30 11.99
N ASP A 11 1.35 12.80 11.69
CA ASP A 11 0.11 12.45 12.41
C ASP A 11 -0.52 11.13 11.94
N ILE A 12 0.12 10.41 11.01
CA ILE A 12 -0.41 9.20 10.40
C ILE A 12 0.25 7.97 11.02
N MET A 13 -0.58 7.10 11.58
CA MET A 13 -0.18 5.77 12.03
C MET A 13 -0.32 4.78 10.89
N VAL A 14 0.72 4.00 10.63
CA VAL A 14 0.76 2.98 9.59
C VAL A 14 0.95 1.61 10.22
N GLN A 15 0.13 0.64 9.82
CA GLN A 15 0.14 -0.71 10.38
C GLN A 15 0.03 -1.75 9.28
N GLU A 16 0.60 -2.93 9.52
CA GLU A 16 0.29 -4.10 8.70
C GLU A 16 -1.21 -4.38 8.69
N TYR A 17 -1.76 -4.53 7.49
CA TYR A 17 -3.15 -4.90 7.30
C TYR A 17 -3.25 -6.42 7.13
N PRO A 18 -4.28 -7.08 7.71
CA PRO A 18 -4.47 -8.52 7.51
C PRO A 18 -4.43 -8.87 6.03
N ARG A 19 -3.73 -9.95 5.68
CA ARG A 19 -3.68 -10.45 4.31
C ARG A 19 -5.11 -10.64 3.79
N LEU A 20 -5.44 -9.90 2.75
CA LEU A 20 -6.71 -10.04 2.05
C LEU A 20 -6.41 -10.84 0.78
N GLY A 21 -6.72 -12.14 0.79
CA GLY A 21 -6.47 -13.00 -0.37
C GLY A 21 -4.99 -13.07 -0.78
N ASP A 22 -4.69 -12.64 -2.00
CA ASP A 22 -3.38 -12.73 -2.65
C ASP A 22 -2.57 -11.42 -2.63
N TYR A 23 -2.98 -10.42 -1.83
CA TYR A 23 -2.27 -9.14 -1.69
C TYR A 23 -1.71 -8.94 -0.28
N ASP A 24 -0.52 -8.35 -0.23
CA ASP A 24 0.03 -7.76 0.99
C ASP A 24 -0.40 -6.30 1.07
N ALA A 25 -0.75 -5.85 2.27
CA ALA A 25 -1.35 -4.54 2.48
C ALA A 25 -0.93 -3.91 3.80
N ILE A 26 -1.02 -2.58 3.83
CA ILE A 26 -0.87 -1.75 5.02
C ILE A 26 -2.06 -0.80 5.14
N SER A 27 -2.38 -0.37 6.35
CA SER A 27 -3.39 0.67 6.61
C SER A 27 -2.75 1.92 7.18
N PHE A 28 -3.23 3.08 6.73
CA PHE A 28 -2.92 4.42 7.21
C PHE A 28 -4.13 4.98 7.95
N SER A 29 -3.91 5.43 9.18
CA SER A 29 -4.93 6.00 10.05
C SER A 29 -4.47 7.32 10.64
N LYS A 30 -5.40 8.25 10.86
CA LYS A 30 -5.16 9.49 11.59
C LYS A 30 -6.03 9.50 12.84
N GLY A 31 -5.40 9.36 14.00
CA GLY A 31 -6.11 9.05 15.24
C GLY A 31 -6.83 7.70 15.14
N GLU A 32 -8.14 7.70 15.38
CA GLU A 32 -8.99 6.50 15.29
C GLU A 32 -9.59 6.25 13.91
N GLU A 33 -9.40 7.19 12.97
CA GLU A 33 -10.01 7.13 11.64
C GLU A 33 -9.05 6.50 10.62
N MET A 34 -9.52 5.47 9.92
CA MET A 34 -8.79 4.84 8.81
C MET A 34 -8.97 5.67 7.54
N ILE A 35 -7.86 6.08 6.93
CA ILE A 35 -7.85 6.93 5.72
C ILE A 35 -7.62 6.06 4.48
N LEU A 36 -6.63 5.16 4.53
CA LEU A 36 -6.22 4.38 3.37
C LEU A 36 -5.86 2.97 3.79
N VAL A 37 -6.37 1.97 3.07
CA VAL A 37 -5.73 0.66 2.97
C VAL A 37 -5.07 0.60 1.60
N LEU A 38 -3.76 0.35 1.56
CA LEU A 38 -3.02 0.20 0.31
C LEU A 38 -2.44 -1.21 0.25
N GLY A 39 -2.77 -1.95 -0.80
CA GLY A 39 -2.18 -3.26 -1.03
C GLY A 39 -1.61 -3.40 -2.42
N VAL A 40 -0.75 -4.41 -2.57
CA VAL A 40 -0.13 -4.79 -3.85
C VAL A 40 -0.38 -6.27 -4.12
N SER A 41 -0.86 -6.57 -5.32
CA SER A 41 -1.19 -7.95 -5.71
C SER A 41 0.06 -8.83 -5.76
N GLY A 42 -0.09 -10.10 -5.42
CA GLY A 42 1.00 -11.08 -5.50
C GLY A 42 1.59 -11.16 -6.92
N THR A 43 0.76 -11.01 -7.96
CA THR A 43 1.22 -10.91 -9.35
C THR A 43 2.19 -9.76 -9.58
N ALA A 44 1.92 -8.58 -9.03
CA ALA A 44 2.84 -7.44 -9.13
C ALA A 44 4.15 -7.69 -8.38
N GLN A 45 4.08 -8.38 -7.23
CA GLN A 45 5.27 -8.70 -6.43
C GLN A 45 6.23 -9.67 -7.14
N VAL A 46 5.71 -10.61 -7.95
CA VAL A 46 6.53 -11.63 -8.64
C VAL A 46 6.86 -11.28 -10.09
N SER A 47 6.14 -10.34 -10.70
CA SER A 47 6.40 -9.90 -12.07
C SER A 47 7.77 -9.24 -12.19
N ALA A 48 8.55 -9.67 -13.18
CA ALA A 48 9.89 -9.14 -13.42
C ALA A 48 9.86 -7.65 -13.79
N ASP A 49 8.89 -7.26 -14.62
CA ASP A 49 8.76 -5.88 -15.12
C ASP A 49 8.41 -4.89 -14.00
N CYS A 50 7.74 -5.37 -12.94
CA CYS A 50 7.38 -4.54 -11.79
C CYS A 50 8.58 -4.25 -10.88
N GLY A 51 9.66 -5.04 -10.93
CA GLY A 51 10.88 -4.78 -10.16
C GLY A 51 10.72 -4.86 -8.63
N LEU A 52 9.65 -5.48 -8.12
CA LEU A 52 9.37 -5.58 -6.67
C LEU A 52 10.03 -6.79 -6.00
N LYS A 53 10.57 -7.72 -6.79
CA LYS A 53 11.16 -8.96 -6.28
C LYS A 53 12.38 -8.67 -5.41
N GLY A 54 12.31 -9.09 -4.14
CA GLY A 54 13.40 -8.92 -3.16
C GLY A 54 13.34 -7.60 -2.39
N LEU A 55 12.37 -6.72 -2.67
CA LEU A 55 12.09 -5.55 -1.84
C LEU A 55 11.28 -5.96 -0.60
N ASP A 56 11.41 -5.18 0.48
CA ASP A 56 10.45 -5.23 1.58
C ASP A 56 9.15 -4.54 1.11
N ILE A 57 8.14 -5.35 0.77
CA ILE A 57 6.87 -4.87 0.24
C ILE A 57 6.15 -3.93 1.21
N GLN A 58 6.28 -4.14 2.53
CA GLN A 58 5.63 -3.27 3.51
C GLN A 58 6.29 -1.89 3.52
N GLN A 59 7.62 -1.84 3.47
CA GLN A 59 8.36 -0.59 3.37
C GLN A 59 8.05 0.12 2.03
N TRP A 60 8.00 -0.63 0.93
CA TRP A 60 7.67 -0.06 -0.37
C TRP A 60 6.25 0.56 -0.38
N LEU A 61 5.26 -0.15 0.17
CA LEU A 61 3.90 0.37 0.32
C LEU A 61 3.87 1.60 1.22
N LEU A 62 4.65 1.62 2.30
CA LEU A 62 4.76 2.77 3.20
C LEU A 62 5.28 3.99 2.43
N GLU A 63 6.35 3.84 1.67
CA GLU A 63 6.94 4.92 0.86
C GLU A 63 5.95 5.46 -0.18
N LYS A 64 5.31 4.56 -0.95
CA LYS A 64 4.35 4.99 -1.98
C LYS A 64 3.09 5.59 -1.36
N GLY A 65 2.47 4.94 -0.37
CA GLY A 65 1.27 5.44 0.29
C GLY A 65 1.49 6.78 1.01
N SER A 66 2.64 6.95 1.68
CA SER A 66 2.97 8.22 2.35
C SER A 66 3.07 9.40 1.39
N SER A 67 3.38 9.15 0.11
CA SER A 67 3.50 10.22 -0.89
C SER A 67 2.16 10.87 -1.25
N PHE A 68 1.03 10.17 -1.08
CA PHE A 68 -0.29 10.67 -1.51
C PHE A 68 -1.40 10.53 -0.45
N VAL A 69 -1.17 9.88 0.70
CA VAL A 69 -2.21 9.67 1.72
C VAL A 69 -2.87 10.98 2.20
N ASN A 70 -2.12 12.09 2.21
CA ASN A 70 -2.63 13.40 2.58
C ASN A 70 -3.57 14.02 1.54
N GLU A 71 -3.60 13.51 0.31
CA GLU A 71 -4.52 13.94 -0.75
C GLU A 71 -5.88 13.23 -0.68
N ILE A 72 -5.97 12.16 0.11
CA ILE A 72 -7.17 11.34 0.25
C ILE A 72 -8.10 11.99 1.28
N SER A 73 -9.26 12.46 0.83
CA SER A 73 -10.26 13.11 1.68
C SER A 73 -11.31 12.17 2.26
N GLU A 74 -11.44 10.96 1.73
CA GLU A 74 -12.43 9.95 2.14
C GLU A 74 -11.75 8.60 2.30
N THR A 75 -12.22 7.75 3.21
CA THR A 75 -11.63 6.41 3.41
C THR A 75 -11.60 5.62 2.09
N LYS A 76 -10.40 5.17 1.69
CA LYS A 76 -10.19 4.36 0.49
C LYS A 76 -9.48 3.05 0.80
N LYS A 77 -9.80 2.01 0.02
CA LYS A 77 -9.05 0.76 -0.03
C LYS A 77 -8.59 0.57 -1.46
N LEU A 78 -7.29 0.72 -1.71
CA LEU A 78 -6.72 0.75 -3.05
C LEU A 78 -5.79 -0.46 -3.26
N MET A 79 -5.85 -1.00 -4.48
CA MET A 79 -5.03 -2.12 -4.93
C MET A 79 -4.12 -1.67 -6.06
N ILE A 80 -2.83 -1.91 -5.87
CA ILE A 80 -1.78 -1.79 -6.87
C ILE A 80 -1.66 -3.14 -7.58
N THR A 81 -1.85 -3.14 -8.90
CA THR A 81 -1.70 -4.30 -9.75
C THR A 81 -0.38 -4.27 -10.52
N SER A 82 -0.08 -5.34 -11.27
CA SER A 82 1.14 -5.39 -12.09
C SER A 82 1.20 -4.32 -13.17
N ASN A 83 0.05 -3.76 -13.56
CA ASN A 83 -0.02 -2.71 -14.57
C ASN A 83 0.31 -1.32 -14.01
N ASP A 84 0.27 -1.18 -12.67
CA ASP A 84 0.49 0.09 -11.98
C ASP A 84 1.95 0.29 -11.58
N VAL A 85 2.78 -0.74 -11.76
CA VAL A 85 4.17 -0.75 -11.30
C VAL A 85 5.12 -1.07 -12.44
N LEU A 86 6.15 -0.25 -12.60
CA LEU A 86 7.23 -0.47 -13.55
C LEU A 86 8.57 -0.17 -12.89
N ASN A 87 9.53 -1.09 -12.97
CA ASN A 87 10.88 -0.91 -12.45
C ASN A 87 10.95 -0.45 -10.97
N GLY A 88 10.06 -0.97 -10.11
CA GLY A 88 9.99 -0.64 -8.70
C GLY A 88 9.24 0.66 -8.38
N GLU A 89 8.69 1.33 -9.39
CA GLU A 89 8.01 2.61 -9.22
C GLU A 89 6.51 2.50 -9.51
N LEU A 90 5.71 3.22 -8.73
CA LEU A 90 4.28 3.37 -8.97
C LEU A 90 4.09 4.35 -10.13
N ASN A 91 3.60 3.85 -11.26
CA ASN A 91 3.44 4.62 -12.50
C ASN A 91 1.98 5.08 -12.73
N THR A 92 1.05 4.63 -11.90
CA THR A 92 -0.36 5.03 -11.93
C THR A 92 -0.63 6.01 -10.79
N HIS A 93 -1.33 7.11 -11.08
CA HIS A 93 -1.78 8.04 -10.04
C HIS A 93 -2.77 7.34 -9.08
N TRP A 94 -2.71 7.64 -7.78
CA TRP A 94 -3.49 6.91 -6.77
C TRP A 94 -5.00 6.89 -7.07
N SER A 95 -5.54 7.97 -7.64
CA SER A 95 -6.97 8.10 -7.96
C SER A 95 -7.43 7.21 -9.12
N GLN A 96 -6.49 6.57 -9.82
CA GLN A 96 -6.75 5.63 -10.92
C GLN A 96 -6.51 4.17 -10.50
N LEU A 97 -6.01 3.95 -9.27
CA LEU A 97 -5.87 2.60 -8.73
C LEU A 97 -7.25 1.96 -8.54
N LYS A 98 -7.27 0.63 -8.62
CA LYS A 98 -8.49 -0.12 -8.38
C LYS A 98 -8.86 -0.08 -6.91
N GLU A 99 -10.16 -0.03 -6.61
CA GLU A 99 -10.62 -0.27 -5.26
C GLU A 99 -10.52 -1.77 -4.93
N MET A 100 -10.21 -2.09 -3.68
CA MET A 100 -10.26 -3.45 -3.17
C MET A 100 -11.71 -3.87 -2.94
N GLU A 101 -12.11 -5.02 -3.48
CA GLU A 101 -13.42 -5.65 -3.18
C GLU A 101 -13.49 -6.22 -1.76
#